data_AF-A0A2T5BUI1-F1
#
_entry.id   AF-A0A2T5BUI1-F1
#
_cell.length_a   1.000
_cell.length_b   1.000
_cell.length_c   1.000
_cell.angle_alpha   90.00
_cell.angle_beta   90.00
_cell.angle_gamma   90.00
#
_symmetry.space_group_name_H-M   'P 1'
#
loop_
_entity.id
_entity.type
_entity.pdbx_description
1 polymer ?
#
loop_
_entity_poly.entity_id
_entity_poly.type
_entity_poly.pdbx_seq_one_letter_code
_entity_poly.pdbx_strand_id
1 'polypeptide(L)'
;MAGLRLDLEPGWKTYWRIPGEAGIPPRFDWSASENLKGVRIHWPRPILFTQNGMRSLGYEEKVVLPLELTPANPDAPMHLRLRIGMGVCKEICMPLTLELSARIPADTPPAALNAWMARRPLPAGAAHVKGVKCALSPARTGLRLTAEIEMPSLGGQETAIFELRGAGAWLSDSPTRRTGNRLSAGADLSGDTLIVDRSALRITVLGNDTAVEILGCSGG
;
A
#
# COMPACT_ATOMS: atom_id res chain seq x y z
N MET A 1 17.62 9.17 3.63
CA MET A 1 16.79 7.97 3.37
C MET A 1 17.35 6.81 4.17
N ALA A 2 16.51 5.88 4.60
CA ALA A 2 16.91 4.60 5.21
C ALA A 2 16.07 3.45 4.61
N GLY A 3 16.31 2.21 5.02
CA GLY A 3 15.49 1.07 4.64
C GLY A 3 15.14 0.19 5.83
N LEU A 4 13.87 -0.16 5.97
CA LEU A 4 13.44 -1.23 6.87
C LEU A 4 13.47 -2.55 6.11
N ARG A 5 14.43 -3.41 6.43
CA ARG A 5 14.55 -4.75 5.85
C ARG A 5 13.81 -5.75 6.72
N LEU A 6 12.90 -6.50 6.10
CA LEU A 6 12.21 -7.64 6.70
C LEU A 6 12.62 -8.88 5.90
N ASP A 7 13.34 -9.78 6.55
CA ASP A 7 13.64 -11.12 6.02
C ASP A 7 12.67 -12.11 6.68
N LEU A 8 11.99 -12.90 5.85
CA LEU A 8 10.96 -13.85 6.25
C LEU A 8 11.47 -15.26 5.98
N GLU A 9 11.34 -16.13 6.97
CA GLU A 9 11.65 -17.55 6.81
C GLU A 9 10.79 -18.19 5.70
N PRO A 10 11.27 -19.25 5.01
CA PRO A 10 10.52 -19.89 3.94
C PRO A 10 9.08 -20.25 4.33
N GLY A 11 8.14 -19.87 3.46
CA GLY A 11 6.70 -20.05 3.65
C GLY A 11 6.02 -18.98 4.52
N TRP A 12 6.78 -18.15 5.25
CA TRP A 12 6.22 -17.03 6.00
C TRP A 12 5.95 -15.82 5.10
N LYS A 13 4.88 -15.11 5.42
CA LYS A 13 4.42 -13.90 4.75
C LYS A 13 4.18 -12.81 5.76
N THR A 14 4.29 -11.56 5.29
CA THR A 14 3.78 -10.39 6.00
C THR A 14 2.91 -9.55 5.07
N TYR A 15 2.23 -8.57 5.63
CA TYR A 15 1.17 -7.85 4.94
C TYR A 15 1.63 -6.51 4.38
N TRP A 16 0.98 -6.13 3.28
CA TRP A 16 1.06 -4.80 2.73
C TRP A 16 0.27 -3.80 3.59
N ARG A 17 0.43 -2.50 3.31
CA ARG A 17 -0.31 -1.45 4.04
C ARG A 17 -1.83 -1.62 3.96
N ILE A 18 -2.33 -2.14 2.82
CA ILE A 18 -3.70 -2.60 2.64
C ILE A 18 -3.63 -4.12 2.52
N PRO A 19 -3.94 -4.86 3.59
CA PRO A 19 -3.57 -6.27 3.69
C PRO A 19 -4.59 -7.20 3.02
N GLY A 20 -5.72 -6.67 2.54
CA GLY A 20 -6.89 -7.44 2.13
C GLY A 20 -7.84 -7.71 3.30
N GLU A 21 -8.82 -8.60 3.10
CA GLU A 21 -9.91 -8.83 4.07
C GLU A 21 -9.44 -9.50 5.37
N ALA A 22 -8.40 -10.33 5.30
CA ALA A 22 -7.99 -11.23 6.38
C ALA A 22 -6.68 -10.82 7.09
N GLY A 23 -5.99 -9.80 6.60
CA GLY A 23 -4.63 -9.53 7.03
C GLY A 23 -4.53 -8.43 8.09
N ILE A 24 -3.40 -8.42 8.81
CA ILE A 24 -3.12 -7.47 9.89
C ILE A 24 -2.14 -6.42 9.34
N PRO A 25 -2.58 -5.18 9.11
CA PRO A 25 -1.72 -4.17 8.50
C PRO A 25 -0.60 -3.76 9.46
N PRO A 26 0.60 -3.45 8.95
CA PRO A 26 1.69 -2.94 9.77
C PRO A 26 1.37 -1.53 10.29
N ARG A 27 1.58 -1.32 11.59
CA ARG A 27 1.48 -0.04 12.29
C ARG A 27 2.87 0.36 12.77
N PHE A 28 3.27 1.58 12.43
CA PHE A 28 4.58 2.11 12.75
C PHE A 28 4.46 3.25 13.75
N ASP A 29 5.16 3.13 14.86
CA ASP A 29 5.30 4.17 15.85
C ASP A 29 6.76 4.64 15.91
N TRP A 30 6.96 5.91 15.58
CA TRP A 30 8.26 6.58 15.54
C TRP A 30 8.40 7.62 16.66
N SER A 31 7.42 7.72 17.57
CA SER A 31 7.31 8.80 18.56
C SER A 31 8.50 8.92 19.50
N ALA A 32 9.22 7.81 19.72
CA ALA A 32 10.42 7.76 20.54
C ALA A 32 11.72 8.15 19.77
N SER A 33 11.62 8.53 18.49
CA SER A 33 12.77 8.95 17.69
C SER A 33 13.22 10.37 18.05
N GLU A 34 14.51 10.63 17.93
CA GLU A 34 15.12 11.94 18.17
C GLU A 34 15.51 12.59 16.84
N ASN A 35 15.27 13.90 16.73
CA ASN A 35 15.51 14.69 15.53
C ASN A 35 14.71 14.23 14.28
N LEU A 36 13.59 13.53 14.46
CA LEU A 36 12.72 13.09 13.37
C LEU A 36 11.46 13.97 13.28
N LYS A 37 11.25 14.62 12.14
CA LYS A 37 10.04 15.41 11.85
C LYS A 37 8.98 14.63 11.08
N GLY A 38 9.40 13.68 10.23
CA GLY A 38 8.45 12.90 9.44
C GLY A 38 9.07 11.70 8.75
N VAL A 39 8.24 10.69 8.52
CA VAL A 39 8.60 9.47 7.77
C VAL A 39 7.59 9.26 6.65
N ARG A 40 8.07 9.11 5.43
CA ARG A 40 7.28 8.60 4.31
C ARG A 40 7.80 7.21 3.95
N ILE A 41 6.92 6.22 4.15
CA ILE A 41 7.21 4.83 3.78
C ILE A 41 6.86 4.65 2.32
N HIS A 42 7.85 4.21 1.57
CA HIS A 42 7.69 3.81 0.19
C HIS A 42 7.42 2.31 0.14
N TRP A 43 6.33 1.93 -0.52
CA TRP A 43 5.89 0.54 -0.55
C TRP A 43 6.23 -0.10 -1.89
N PRO A 44 7.09 -1.12 -1.93
CA PRO A 44 7.23 -1.98 -3.10
C PRO A 44 5.90 -2.62 -3.47
N ARG A 45 5.73 -2.97 -4.75
CA ARG A 45 4.59 -3.73 -5.25
C ARG A 45 4.38 -4.99 -4.38
N PRO A 46 3.18 -5.20 -3.81
CA PRO A 46 2.87 -6.42 -3.08
C PRO A 46 2.59 -7.57 -4.06
N ILE A 47 2.63 -8.78 -3.53
CA ILE A 47 2.05 -9.96 -4.19
C ILE A 47 0.62 -10.18 -3.70
N LEU A 48 -0.19 -10.82 -4.53
CA LEU A 48 -1.47 -11.39 -4.12
C LEU A 48 -1.25 -12.83 -3.66
N PHE A 49 -1.89 -13.20 -2.56
CA PHE A 49 -1.98 -14.58 -2.11
C PHE A 49 -3.33 -14.85 -1.46
N THR A 50 -3.67 -16.13 -1.33
CA THR A 50 -4.87 -16.55 -0.60
C THR A 50 -4.49 -16.95 0.82
N GLN A 51 -5.18 -16.39 1.80
CA GLN A 51 -5.05 -16.73 3.21
C GLN A 51 -6.43 -17.07 3.77
N ASN A 52 -6.61 -18.28 4.29
CA ASN A 52 -7.88 -18.76 4.84
C ASN A 52 -9.08 -18.58 3.89
N GLY A 53 -8.86 -18.82 2.59
CA GLY A 53 -9.88 -18.65 1.55
C GLY A 53 -10.16 -17.20 1.13
N MET A 54 -9.51 -16.22 1.76
CA MET A 54 -9.65 -14.79 1.45
C MET A 54 -8.42 -14.25 0.72
N ARG A 55 -8.61 -13.26 -0.15
CA ARG A 55 -7.50 -12.61 -0.85
C ARG A 55 -6.74 -11.69 0.10
N SER A 56 -5.43 -11.77 0.08
CA SER A 56 -4.52 -10.96 0.89
C SER A 56 -3.41 -10.37 0.03
N LEU A 57 -2.88 -9.23 0.48
CA LEU A 57 -1.77 -8.55 -0.18
C LEU A 57 -0.59 -8.41 0.78
N GLY A 58 0.61 -8.67 0.27
CA GLY A 58 1.79 -8.62 1.13
C GLY A 58 3.08 -9.02 0.44
N TYR A 59 3.96 -9.62 1.23
CA TYR A 59 5.32 -9.96 0.86
C TYR A 59 5.70 -11.32 1.43
N GLU A 60 6.56 -12.02 0.71
CA GLU A 60 7.20 -13.28 1.12
C GLU A 60 8.72 -13.17 0.94
N GLU A 61 9.48 -14.05 1.60
CA GLU A 61 10.94 -14.14 1.61
C GLU A 61 11.67 -12.89 2.11
N LYS A 62 11.51 -11.76 1.43
CA LYS A 62 12.20 -10.51 1.74
C LYS A 62 11.48 -9.30 1.17
N VAL A 63 11.37 -8.26 1.99
CA VAL A 63 11.02 -6.92 1.54
C VAL A 63 11.91 -5.89 2.21
N VAL A 64 12.33 -4.87 1.45
CA VAL A 64 12.89 -3.65 2.03
C VAL A 64 11.93 -2.51 1.75
N LEU A 65 11.45 -1.85 2.79
CA LEU A 65 10.64 -0.64 2.70
C LEU A 65 11.57 0.57 2.74
N PRO A 66 11.73 1.33 1.63
CA PRO A 66 12.50 2.56 1.68
C PRO A 66 11.77 3.59 2.55
N LEU A 67 12.53 4.22 3.42
CA LEU A 67 12.08 5.24 4.35
C LEU A 67 12.66 6.58 3.92
N GLU A 68 11.78 7.48 3.54
CA GLU A 68 12.14 8.88 3.37
C GLU A 68 11.94 9.61 4.68
N LEU A 69 13.02 10.18 5.17
CA LEU A 69 13.13 10.71 6.53
C LEU A 69 13.32 12.23 6.42
N THR A 70 12.49 12.96 7.14
CA THR A 70 12.60 14.41 7.26
C THR A 70 13.15 14.72 8.66
N PRO A 71 14.37 15.25 8.80
CA PRO A 71 14.91 15.65 10.09
C PRO A 71 14.20 16.90 10.64
N ALA A 72 14.21 17.08 11.96
CA ALA A 72 13.77 18.34 12.58
C ALA A 72 14.84 19.44 12.45
N ASN A 73 16.11 19.06 12.62
CA ASN A 73 17.32 19.84 12.36
C ASN A 73 18.19 19.05 11.34
N PRO A 74 18.39 19.56 10.11
CA PRO A 74 19.14 18.86 9.06
C PRO A 74 20.64 18.70 9.36
N ASP A 75 21.20 19.53 10.23
CA ASP A 75 22.64 19.53 10.56
C ASP A 75 22.98 18.61 11.73
N ALA A 76 21.98 17.96 12.34
CA ALA A 76 22.15 17.03 13.45
C ALA A 76 21.86 15.58 13.03
N PRO A 77 22.54 14.58 13.60
CA PRO A 77 22.23 13.19 13.34
C PRO A 77 20.81 12.85 13.81
N MET A 78 20.19 11.85 13.19
CA MET A 78 18.91 11.31 13.63
C MET A 78 19.12 10.02 14.41
N HIS A 79 18.37 9.84 15.50
CA HIS A 79 18.25 8.55 16.18
C HIS A 79 16.83 8.03 16.02
N LEU A 80 16.67 7.03 15.15
CA LEU A 80 15.39 6.40 14.92
C LEU A 80 15.13 5.36 16.00
N ARG A 81 13.95 5.45 16.62
CA ARG A 81 13.34 4.39 17.43
C ARG A 81 12.01 4.04 16.82
N LEU A 82 11.88 2.81 16.36
CA LEU A 82 10.69 2.28 15.73
C LEU A 82 10.11 1.17 16.59
N ARG A 83 8.83 1.30 16.94
CA ARG A 83 8.00 0.18 17.36
C ARG A 83 7.05 -0.16 16.22
N ILE A 84 7.11 -1.39 15.71
CA ILE A 84 6.23 -1.88 14.65
C ILE A 84 5.33 -3.00 15.19
N GLY A 85 4.02 -2.85 15.02
CA GLY A 85 3.05 -3.93 15.18
C GLY A 85 2.60 -4.41 13.80
N MET A 86 2.70 -5.69 13.50
CA MET A 86 2.43 -6.24 12.16
C MET A 86 1.91 -7.67 12.23
N GLY A 87 1.23 -8.14 11.19
CA GLY A 87 0.92 -9.56 11.03
C GLY A 87 2.05 -10.32 10.35
N VAL A 88 2.29 -11.55 10.81
CA VAL A 88 3.05 -12.56 10.09
C VAL A 88 2.19 -13.81 9.94
N CYS A 89 2.27 -14.48 8.80
CA CYS A 89 1.44 -15.65 8.53
C CYS A 89 2.21 -16.74 7.80
N LYS A 90 2.02 -17.99 8.23
CA LYS A 90 2.44 -19.18 7.49
C LYS A 90 1.21 -20.06 7.26
N GLU A 91 0.85 -20.84 8.26
CA GLU A 91 -0.44 -21.56 8.31
C GLU A 91 -1.46 -20.76 9.14
N ILE A 92 -1.00 -20.19 10.25
CA ILE A 92 -1.78 -19.35 11.15
C ILE A 92 -1.17 -17.95 11.13
N CYS A 93 -2.05 -16.94 11.18
CA CYS A 93 -1.64 -15.55 11.19
C CYS A 93 -1.59 -15.02 12.62
N MET A 94 -0.47 -14.43 13.00
CA MET A 94 -0.23 -13.94 14.36
C MET A 94 0.24 -12.48 14.33
N PRO A 95 -0.20 -11.66 15.32
CA PRO A 95 0.40 -10.36 15.52
C PRO A 95 1.83 -10.52 16.06
N LEU A 96 2.73 -9.69 15.55
CA LEU A 96 4.12 -9.57 15.96
C LEU A 96 4.39 -8.10 16.29
N THR A 97 5.14 -7.87 17.37
CA THR A 97 5.66 -6.54 17.69
C THR A 97 7.18 -6.59 17.68
N LEU A 98 7.82 -5.62 17.01
CA LEU A 98 9.27 -5.46 17.00
C LEU A 98 9.63 -4.06 17.46
N GLU A 99 10.76 -3.95 18.14
CA GLU A 99 11.36 -2.68 18.53
C GLU A 99 12.76 -2.60 17.95
N LEU A 100 13.01 -1.53 17.19
CA LEU A 100 14.24 -1.34 16.41
C LEU A 100 14.79 0.05 16.71
N SER A 101 16.12 0.16 16.78
CA SER A 101 16.81 1.44 16.89
C SER A 101 17.97 1.54 15.92
N ALA A 102 18.18 2.73 15.38
CA ALA A 102 19.26 2.99 14.45
C ALA A 102 19.70 4.47 14.52
N ARG A 103 21.00 4.72 14.43
CA ARG A 103 21.53 6.07 14.21
C ARG A 103 21.70 6.28 12.70
N ILE A 104 21.08 7.32 12.18
CA ILE A 104 21.13 7.67 10.76
C ILE A 104 22.05 8.88 10.61
N PRO A 105 23.23 8.72 10.00
CA PRO A 105 24.12 9.85 9.71
C PRO A 105 23.54 10.72 8.59
N ALA A 106 24.02 11.95 8.48
CA ALA A 106 23.64 12.91 7.43
C ALA A 106 24.31 12.60 6.07
N ASP A 107 24.51 11.32 5.77
CA ASP A 107 25.27 10.84 4.61
C ASP A 107 24.36 10.42 3.44
N THR A 108 25.01 10.05 2.34
CA THR A 108 24.33 9.54 1.14
C THR A 108 23.61 8.23 1.45
N PRO A 109 22.34 8.06 1.03
CA PRO A 109 21.61 6.80 1.20
C PRO A 109 22.33 5.58 0.60
N PRO A 110 22.16 4.38 1.17
CA PRO A 110 22.70 3.16 0.58
C PRO A 110 22.17 2.95 -0.84
N ALA A 111 23.07 2.72 -1.80
CA ALA A 111 22.72 2.49 -3.22
C ALA A 111 21.73 1.32 -3.41
N ALA A 112 21.75 0.34 -2.50
CA ALA A 112 20.82 -0.79 -2.49
C ALA A 112 19.34 -0.37 -2.39
N LEU A 113 19.03 0.83 -1.86
CA LEU A 113 17.66 1.34 -1.80
C LEU A 113 17.10 1.69 -3.18
N ASN A 114 17.93 2.00 -4.16
CA ASN A 114 17.48 2.39 -5.50
C ASN A 114 16.69 1.26 -6.18
N ALA A 115 17.13 0.01 -6.01
CA ALA A 115 16.43 -1.16 -6.54
C ALA A 115 15.05 -1.34 -5.90
N TRP A 116 14.91 -1.07 -4.61
CA TRP A 116 13.62 -1.17 -3.91
C TRP A 116 12.69 0.01 -4.22
N MET A 117 13.26 1.20 -4.43
CA MET A 117 12.51 2.36 -4.93
C MET A 117 11.95 2.13 -6.33
N ALA A 118 12.65 1.38 -7.18
CA ALA A 118 12.19 1.02 -8.52
C ALA A 118 11.06 -0.04 -8.51
N ARG A 119 10.91 -0.81 -7.43
CA ARG A 119 9.84 -1.82 -7.28
C ARG A 119 8.50 -1.25 -6.82
N ARG A 120 8.41 0.06 -6.57
CA ARG A 120 7.16 0.71 -6.15
C ARG A 120 6.19 0.78 -7.33
N PRO A 121 4.87 0.88 -7.08
CA PRO A 121 3.93 1.22 -8.13
C PRO A 121 4.34 2.49 -8.89
N LEU A 122 4.22 2.44 -10.22
CA LEU A 122 4.46 3.56 -11.09
C LEU A 122 3.44 4.67 -10.82
N PRO A 123 3.85 5.95 -10.80
CA PRO A 123 2.90 7.05 -10.81
C PRO A 123 2.01 7.00 -12.06
N ALA A 124 0.74 7.39 -11.92
CA ALA A 124 -0.25 7.42 -13.00
C ALA A 124 0.27 7.99 -14.34
N GLY A 125 1.00 9.11 -14.30
CA GLY A 125 1.57 9.73 -15.52
C GLY A 125 2.62 8.87 -16.21
N ALA A 126 3.51 8.22 -15.44
CA ALA A 126 4.53 7.31 -15.98
C ALA A 126 3.91 6.03 -16.56
N ALA A 127 2.73 5.63 -16.06
CA ALA A 127 1.96 4.51 -16.57
C ALA A 127 0.97 4.89 -17.70
N HIS A 128 1.03 6.13 -18.20
CA HIS A 128 0.14 6.65 -19.24
C HIS A 128 -1.37 6.54 -18.92
N VAL A 129 -1.74 6.65 -17.65
CA VAL A 129 -3.15 6.80 -17.24
C VAL A 129 -3.67 8.11 -17.82
N LYS A 130 -4.75 8.04 -18.60
CA LYS A 130 -5.36 9.19 -19.29
C LYS A 130 -6.46 9.84 -18.47
N GLY A 131 -7.17 9.06 -17.66
CA GLY A 131 -8.23 9.57 -16.80
C GLY A 131 -8.83 8.49 -15.92
N VAL A 132 -9.39 8.91 -14.79
CA VAL A 132 -10.13 8.04 -13.87
C VAL A 132 -11.45 8.69 -13.48
N LYS A 133 -12.54 7.98 -13.74
CA LYS A 133 -13.88 8.37 -13.30
C LYS A 133 -14.36 7.44 -12.19
N CYS A 134 -14.92 8.00 -11.13
CA CYS A 134 -15.56 7.23 -10.07
C CYS A 134 -17.03 7.56 -9.94
N ALA A 135 -17.85 6.52 -9.75
CA ALA A 135 -19.24 6.65 -9.35
C ALA A 135 -19.49 5.96 -8.02
N LEU A 136 -20.37 6.55 -7.22
CA LEU A 136 -20.87 5.98 -5.97
C LEU A 136 -22.37 5.72 -6.15
N SER A 137 -22.82 4.51 -5.83
CA SER A 137 -24.24 4.15 -5.85
C SER A 137 -24.62 3.39 -4.58
N PRO A 138 -25.90 3.33 -4.21
CA PRO A 138 -26.33 2.47 -3.10
C PRO A 138 -25.97 0.99 -3.34
N ALA A 139 -25.57 0.29 -2.28
CA ALA A 139 -25.38 -1.16 -2.26
C ALA A 139 -26.30 -1.82 -1.20
N ARG A 140 -26.29 -3.16 -1.11
CA ARG A 140 -27.06 -3.88 -0.07
C ARG A 140 -26.64 -3.45 1.34
N THR A 141 -25.34 -3.24 1.52
CA THR A 141 -24.76 -2.72 2.77
C THR A 141 -23.84 -1.55 2.40
N GLY A 142 -24.28 -0.32 2.68
CA GLY A 142 -23.52 0.89 2.42
C GLY A 142 -23.51 1.33 0.96
N LEU A 143 -22.33 1.54 0.37
CA LEU A 143 -22.14 2.14 -0.95
C LEU A 143 -21.33 1.24 -1.88
N ARG A 144 -21.66 1.22 -3.17
CA ARG A 144 -20.85 0.66 -4.24
C ARG A 144 -19.95 1.77 -4.80
N LEU A 145 -18.64 1.59 -4.72
CA LEU A 145 -17.66 2.39 -5.45
C LEU A 145 -17.32 1.67 -6.76
N THR A 146 -17.40 2.40 -7.87
CA THR A 146 -16.92 1.94 -9.18
C THR A 146 -15.90 2.93 -9.73
N ALA A 147 -14.85 2.43 -10.36
CA ALA A 147 -13.84 3.23 -11.03
C ALA A 147 -13.65 2.72 -12.46
N GLU A 148 -13.69 3.66 -13.40
CA GLU A 148 -13.33 3.46 -14.81
C GLU A 148 -11.99 4.15 -15.05
N ILE A 149 -10.96 3.35 -15.34
CA ILE A 149 -9.57 3.79 -15.47
C ILE A 149 -9.15 3.63 -16.92
N GLU A 150 -8.85 4.74 -17.59
CA GLU A 150 -8.30 4.72 -18.94
C GLU A 150 -6.78 4.60 -18.87
N MET A 151 -6.26 3.41 -19.13
CA MET A 151 -4.83 3.10 -19.05
C MET A 151 -4.46 1.88 -19.91
N PRO A 152 -3.20 1.80 -20.39
CA PRO A 152 -2.67 0.58 -21.01
C PRO A 152 -2.82 -0.65 -20.08
N SER A 153 -2.88 -1.84 -20.69
CA SER A 153 -2.84 -3.09 -19.94
C SER A 153 -1.49 -3.27 -19.24
N LEU A 154 -1.51 -3.68 -17.98
CA LEU A 154 -0.33 -4.10 -17.22
C LEU A 154 0.01 -5.57 -17.42
N GLY A 155 -0.76 -6.27 -18.26
CA GLY A 155 -0.60 -7.69 -18.56
C GLY A 155 -1.18 -8.62 -17.48
N GLY A 156 -1.64 -9.78 -17.94
CA GLY A 156 -2.22 -10.82 -17.09
C GLY A 156 -3.54 -10.42 -16.42
N GLN A 157 -3.81 -11.00 -15.26
CA GLN A 157 -4.97 -10.63 -14.45
C GLN A 157 -4.64 -9.39 -13.63
N GLU A 158 -5.40 -8.33 -13.85
CA GLU A 158 -5.20 -7.08 -13.12
C GLU A 158 -6.08 -7.01 -11.89
N THR A 159 -5.58 -6.46 -10.79
CA THR A 159 -6.35 -6.24 -9.58
C THR A 159 -6.25 -4.79 -9.17
N ALA A 160 -7.38 -4.12 -8.98
CA ALA A 160 -7.41 -2.76 -8.44
C ALA A 160 -7.60 -2.84 -6.93
N ILE A 161 -6.90 -2.02 -6.16
CA ILE A 161 -7.04 -1.91 -4.71
C ILE A 161 -7.40 -0.46 -4.39
N PHE A 162 -8.48 -0.27 -3.65
CA PHE A 162 -8.95 1.04 -3.23
C PHE A 162 -8.47 1.34 -1.81
N GLU A 163 -7.88 2.52 -1.60
CA GLU A 163 -7.53 3.03 -0.28
C GLU A 163 -8.24 4.36 -0.05
N LEU A 164 -9.14 4.36 0.92
CA LEU A 164 -9.86 5.55 1.36
C LEU A 164 -9.05 6.27 2.45
N ARG A 165 -9.04 7.61 2.43
CA ARG A 165 -8.59 8.40 3.58
C ARG A 165 -9.75 8.60 4.52
N GLY A 166 -9.68 7.98 5.69
CA GLY A 166 -10.72 8.06 6.73
C GLY A 166 -10.80 6.77 7.52
N ALA A 167 -11.06 6.85 8.82
CA ALA A 167 -11.25 5.67 9.65
C ALA A 167 -12.64 5.05 9.39
N GLY A 168 -12.74 3.73 9.43
CA GLY A 168 -14.01 3.02 9.67
C GLY A 168 -14.76 2.47 8.46
N ALA A 169 -14.25 2.62 7.23
CA ALA A 169 -14.83 1.95 6.06
C ALA A 169 -14.14 0.60 5.81
N TRP A 170 -14.93 -0.48 5.79
CA TRP A 170 -14.50 -1.77 5.25
C TRP A 170 -14.74 -1.77 3.74
N LEU A 171 -13.76 -2.28 2.98
CA LEU A 171 -13.87 -2.44 1.54
C LEU A 171 -13.85 -3.93 1.20
N SER A 172 -14.81 -4.34 0.38
CA SER A 172 -14.81 -5.69 -0.18
C SER A 172 -13.68 -5.88 -1.17
N ASP A 173 -13.52 -7.13 -1.59
CA ASP A 173 -12.80 -7.43 -2.82
C ASP A 173 -13.30 -6.61 -4.02
N SER A 174 -12.35 -6.27 -4.89
CA SER A 174 -12.51 -5.36 -6.01
C SER A 174 -12.25 -6.08 -7.34
N PRO A 175 -13.22 -6.85 -7.86
CA PRO A 175 -13.08 -7.48 -9.16
C PRO A 175 -12.87 -6.44 -10.25
N THR A 176 -12.06 -6.81 -11.24
CA THR A 176 -11.73 -5.96 -12.37
C THR A 176 -12.24 -6.57 -13.68
N ARG A 177 -12.49 -5.72 -14.67
CA ARG A 177 -12.78 -6.13 -16.04
C ARG A 177 -12.10 -5.17 -17.00
N ARG A 178 -11.43 -5.71 -18.00
CA ARG A 178 -10.76 -4.92 -19.05
C ARG A 178 -11.51 -4.99 -20.37
N THR A 179 -11.66 -3.84 -21.01
CA THR A 179 -12.12 -3.69 -22.39
C THR A 179 -11.18 -2.72 -23.11
N GLY A 180 -10.25 -3.25 -23.90
CA GLY A 180 -9.18 -2.45 -24.52
C GLY A 180 -8.35 -1.70 -23.47
N ASN A 181 -8.22 -0.37 -23.64
CA ASN A 181 -7.48 0.50 -22.71
C ASN A 181 -8.33 1.00 -21.53
N ARG A 182 -9.43 0.32 -21.21
CA ARG A 182 -10.28 0.68 -20.07
C ARG A 182 -10.34 -0.47 -19.08
N LEU A 183 -9.95 -0.19 -17.85
CA LEU A 183 -10.11 -1.09 -16.72
C LEU A 183 -11.23 -0.58 -15.83
N SER A 184 -12.27 -1.39 -15.65
CA SER A 184 -13.30 -1.15 -14.67
C SER A 184 -13.02 -1.95 -13.41
N ALA A 185 -13.25 -1.35 -12.25
CA ALA A 185 -13.13 -1.99 -10.96
C ALA A 185 -14.24 -1.50 -10.04
N GLY A 186 -14.70 -2.33 -9.11
CA GLY A 186 -15.64 -1.86 -8.11
C GLY A 186 -15.61 -2.65 -6.82
N ALA A 187 -15.85 -1.97 -5.71
CA ALA A 187 -15.88 -2.52 -4.36
C ALA A 187 -17.09 -2.00 -3.60
N ASP A 188 -17.58 -2.81 -2.68
CA ASP A 188 -18.61 -2.41 -1.73
C ASP A 188 -17.94 -1.82 -0.48
N LEU A 189 -18.49 -0.72 0.00
CA LEU A 189 -18.06 0.04 1.16
C LEU A 189 -19.11 -0.14 2.26
N SER A 190 -18.69 -0.56 3.45
CA SER A 190 -19.56 -0.66 4.62
C SER A 190 -18.91 -0.01 5.85
N GLY A 191 -19.72 0.51 6.77
CA GLY A 191 -19.27 1.21 7.97
C GLY A 191 -20.34 2.16 8.51
N ASP A 192 -20.16 2.61 9.74
CA ASP A 192 -21.14 3.45 10.46
C ASP A 192 -21.34 4.83 9.82
N THR A 193 -20.28 5.41 9.26
CA THR A 193 -20.33 6.69 8.54
C THR A 193 -19.42 6.63 7.33
N LEU A 194 -20.02 6.66 6.14
CA LEU A 194 -19.28 6.60 4.87
C LEU A 194 -19.18 7.99 4.26
N ILE A 195 -18.03 8.62 4.43
CA ILE A 195 -17.67 9.84 3.69
C ILE A 195 -16.55 9.48 2.73
N VAL A 196 -16.81 9.61 1.44
CA VAL A 196 -15.85 9.27 0.38
C VAL A 196 -15.39 10.55 -0.30
N ASP A 197 -14.18 10.97 0.02
CA ASP A 197 -13.47 12.00 -0.74
C ASP A 197 -12.80 11.38 -1.96
N ARG A 198 -13.40 11.56 -3.14
CA ARG A 198 -12.89 11.05 -4.42
C ARG A 198 -11.54 11.64 -4.79
N SER A 199 -11.18 12.83 -4.31
CA SER A 199 -9.88 13.44 -4.57
C SER A 199 -8.75 12.81 -3.74
N ALA A 200 -9.11 12.24 -2.58
CA ALA A 200 -8.20 11.56 -1.68
C ALA A 200 -8.15 10.04 -1.87
N LEU A 201 -9.01 9.47 -2.73
CA LEU A 201 -9.02 8.05 -3.05
C LEU A 201 -7.70 7.66 -3.72
N ARG A 202 -6.99 6.68 -3.15
CA ARG A 202 -5.88 6.03 -3.84
C ARG A 202 -6.38 4.75 -4.50
N ILE A 203 -5.98 4.53 -5.75
CA ILE A 203 -6.22 3.29 -6.48
C ILE A 203 -4.86 2.71 -6.87
N THR A 204 -4.58 1.49 -6.43
CA THR A 204 -3.40 0.75 -6.88
C THR A 204 -3.84 -0.36 -7.83
N VAL A 205 -3.41 -0.32 -9.09
CA VAL A 205 -3.66 -1.39 -10.06
C VAL A 205 -2.42 -2.28 -10.12
N LEU A 206 -2.58 -3.55 -9.79
CA LEU A 206 -1.55 -4.58 -9.89
C LEU A 206 -1.73 -5.37 -11.17
N GLY A 207 -0.68 -5.52 -11.97
CA GLY A 207 -0.60 -6.48 -13.08
C GLY A 207 0.39 -7.60 -12.75
N ASN A 208 0.87 -8.32 -13.77
CA ASN A 208 1.81 -9.43 -13.61
C ASN A 208 3.12 -9.04 -12.92
N ASP A 209 3.82 -8.03 -13.44
CA ASP A 209 5.17 -7.67 -12.98
C ASP A 209 5.28 -6.21 -12.53
N THR A 210 4.23 -5.43 -12.76
CA THR A 210 4.20 -4.00 -12.44
C THR A 210 2.93 -3.63 -11.67
N ALA A 211 2.94 -2.42 -11.13
CA ALA A 211 1.83 -1.82 -10.44
C ALA A 211 1.75 -0.34 -10.80
N VAL A 212 0.56 0.24 -10.72
CA VAL A 212 0.32 1.66 -10.93
C VAL A 212 -0.42 2.22 -9.73
N GLU A 213 0.07 3.32 -9.18
CA GLU A 213 -0.63 4.05 -8.11
C GLU A 213 -1.20 5.35 -8.68
N ILE A 214 -2.51 5.50 -8.48
CA ILE A 214 -3.32 6.61 -8.94
C ILE A 214 -3.90 7.30 -7.70
N LEU A 215 -3.84 8.62 -7.70
CA LEU A 215 -4.45 9.44 -6.65
C LEU A 215 -5.57 10.29 -7.25
N GLY A 216 -6.74 10.15 -6.65
CA GLY A 216 -7.94 10.87 -7.01
C GLY A 216 -8.67 10.28 -8.22
N CYS A 217 -9.95 10.64 -8.32
CA CYS A 217 -10.77 10.42 -9.52
C CYS A 217 -11.85 11.49 -9.66
N SER A 218 -12.22 11.80 -10.90
CA SER A 218 -13.31 12.73 -11.18
C SER A 218 -14.67 12.05 -11.00
N GLY A 219 -15.73 12.82 -10.76
CA GLY A 219 -17.08 12.28 -10.76
C GLY A 219 -17.48 11.73 -12.14
N GLY A 220 -18.00 10.50 -12.13
CA GLY A 220 -18.70 9.87 -13.24
C GLY A 220 -20.19 10.12 -13.17
#